data_AF-A0A137SRX1-F1
#
_entry.id   AF-A0A137SRX1-F1
#
_cell.length_a   1.000
_cell.length_b   1.000
_cell.length_c   1.000
_cell.angle_alpha   90.00
_cell.angle_beta   90.00
_cell.angle_gamma   90.00
#
_symmetry.space_group_name_H-M   'P 1'
#
loop_
_entity.id
_entity.type
_entity.pdbx_description
1 polymer ?
#
loop_
_entity_poly.entity_id
_entity_poly.type
_entity_poly.pdbx_seq_one_letter_code
_entity_poly.pdbx_strand_id
1 'polypeptide(L)'
;MNKMLFSEGGQPLYIDDLKTLQENPTNQMSALLQVLGANTSAFLLERFQGELKKLNEGDKTTTFQTKKNWLVLDGIIYEIKETTLVAYSWNGPLYVGVRKSTSDVRTFEDGQERACRETAEAFLTFEKTEGVFNVSELKTLFDLIAPSIVVKSSETEYKDIPWVLKNGYSGQIQFKERSDYTIIKVDVRSKKSEWTDGPGVIFEHPTTRASVLPIVSGAIVVGVSSDNGQEQVVHIQVLSGKGKLVGSLGTSSLPSPANCPINTYFIIPE
;
A
#
# COMPACT_ATOMS: atom_id res chain seq x y z
N MET A 1 25.46 -6.46 -11.40
CA MET A 1 25.25 -5.70 -12.65
C MET A 1 26.55 -5.78 -13.44
N ASN A 2 26.56 -6.49 -14.58
CA ASN A 2 27.78 -6.67 -15.37
C ASN A 2 28.09 -5.35 -16.09
N LYS A 3 29.31 -4.85 -15.91
CA LYS A 3 29.77 -3.59 -16.50
C LYS A 3 30.48 -3.91 -17.82
N MET A 4 30.05 -3.31 -18.92
CA MET A 4 30.83 -3.37 -20.16
C MET A 4 32.13 -2.58 -19.97
N LEU A 5 33.26 -3.26 -20.17
CA LEU A 5 34.57 -2.64 -20.22
C LEU A 5 34.87 -2.37 -21.70
N PHE A 6 34.99 -1.10 -22.07
CA PHE A 6 35.39 -0.72 -23.42
C PHE A 6 36.92 -0.67 -23.49
N SER A 7 37.51 -1.54 -24.30
CA SER A 7 38.93 -1.51 -24.66
C SER A 7 39.08 -0.91 -26.06
N GLU A 8 39.95 0.10 -26.21
CA GLU A 8 40.26 0.69 -27.51
C GLU A 8 41.04 -0.32 -28.38
N GLY A 9 40.31 -1.03 -29.24
CA GLY A 9 40.81 -2.10 -30.12
C GLY A 9 39.69 -3.06 -30.56
N GLY A 10 38.52 -2.52 -30.89
CA GLY A 10 37.22 -3.20 -30.75
C GLY A 10 36.88 -4.30 -31.77
N GLN A 11 36.17 -5.31 -31.26
CA GLN A 11 35.41 -6.30 -32.02
C GLN A 11 34.24 -5.61 -32.76
N PRO A 12 33.87 -6.03 -33.99
CA PRO A 12 32.75 -5.44 -34.70
C PRO A 12 31.45 -5.58 -33.88
N LEU A 13 30.72 -4.48 -33.74
CA LEU A 13 29.38 -4.44 -33.15
C LEU A 13 28.38 -4.98 -34.17
N TYR A 14 27.77 -6.12 -33.88
CA TYR A 14 26.67 -6.64 -34.70
C TYR A 14 25.37 -5.91 -34.35
N ILE A 15 24.56 -5.61 -35.37
CA ILE A 15 23.26 -4.93 -35.18
C ILE A 15 22.33 -5.77 -34.29
N ASP A 16 22.46 -7.10 -34.37
CA ASP A 16 21.72 -8.04 -33.51
C ASP A 16 22.09 -7.89 -32.03
N ASP A 17 23.34 -7.54 -31.71
CA ASP A 17 23.76 -7.29 -30.33
C ASP A 17 23.10 -6.01 -29.80
N LEU A 18 23.03 -4.96 -30.62
CA LEU A 18 22.36 -3.70 -30.26
C LEU A 18 20.86 -3.90 -30.05
N LYS A 19 20.22 -4.72 -30.89
CA LYS A 19 18.82 -5.11 -30.70
C LYS A 19 18.63 -5.87 -29.39
N THR A 20 19.49 -6.84 -29.11
CA THR A 20 19.48 -7.60 -27.86
C THR A 20 19.65 -6.70 -26.64
N LEU A 21 20.56 -5.71 -26.70
CA LEU A 21 20.77 -4.76 -25.61
C LEU A 21 19.57 -3.83 -25.36
N GLN A 22 18.78 -3.52 -26.38
CA GLN A 22 17.55 -2.73 -26.24
C GLN A 22 16.38 -3.58 -25.72
N GLU A 23 16.22 -4.79 -26.25
CA GLU A 23 15.08 -5.65 -25.94
C GLU A 23 15.22 -6.35 -24.59
N ASN A 24 16.42 -6.77 -24.19
CA ASN A 24 16.60 -7.61 -23.01
C ASN A 24 16.17 -6.92 -21.69
N PRO A 25 16.59 -5.68 -21.37
CA PRO A 25 16.08 -4.99 -20.18
C PRO A 25 14.56 -4.75 -20.23
N THR A 26 14.04 -4.43 -21.41
CA THR A 26 12.61 -4.16 -21.62
C THR A 26 11.77 -5.42 -21.40
N ASN A 27 12.20 -6.57 -21.93
CA ASN A 27 11.54 -7.85 -21.77
C ASN A 27 11.60 -8.35 -20.33
N GLN A 28 12.74 -8.20 -19.65
CA GLN A 28 12.87 -8.56 -18.24
C GLN A 28 11.95 -7.72 -17.34
N MET A 29 11.90 -6.40 -17.58
CA MET A 29 11.01 -5.51 -16.85
C MET A 29 9.54 -5.83 -17.12
N SER A 30 9.19 -6.09 -18.38
CA SER A 30 7.82 -6.48 -18.76
C SER A 30 7.39 -7.77 -18.08
N ALA A 31 8.24 -8.80 -18.07
CA ALA A 31 7.96 -10.04 -17.37
C ALA A 31 7.77 -9.82 -15.86
N LEU A 32 8.61 -9.00 -15.23
CA LEU A 32 8.47 -8.65 -13.81
C LEU A 32 7.14 -7.94 -13.52
N LEU A 33 6.80 -6.93 -14.33
CA LEU A 33 5.56 -6.16 -14.16
C LEU A 33 4.31 -6.97 -14.43
N GLN A 34 4.35 -7.93 -15.37
CA GLN A 34 3.25 -8.86 -15.59
C GLN A 34 3.04 -9.76 -14.36
N VAL A 35 4.12 -10.29 -13.76
CA VAL A 35 4.04 -11.10 -12.53
C VAL A 35 3.51 -10.28 -11.36
N LEU A 36 4.07 -9.10 -11.11
CA LEU A 36 3.65 -8.24 -10.00
C LEU A 36 2.24 -7.67 -10.20
N GLY A 37 1.87 -7.38 -11.44
CA GLY A 37 0.54 -6.92 -11.82
C GLY A 37 -0.52 -8.02 -11.85
N ALA A 38 -0.20 -9.24 -11.39
CA ALA A 38 -1.09 -10.40 -11.44
C ALA A 38 -1.67 -10.65 -12.85
N ASN A 39 -0.85 -10.46 -13.89
CA ASN A 39 -1.20 -10.52 -15.31
C ASN A 39 -2.30 -9.54 -15.75
N THR A 40 -2.49 -8.44 -15.01
CA THR A 40 -3.38 -7.34 -15.41
C THR A 40 -2.70 -6.55 -16.54
N SER A 41 -3.43 -6.30 -17.63
CA SER A 41 -2.90 -5.58 -18.79
C SER A 41 -2.63 -4.11 -18.49
N ALA A 42 -3.52 -3.41 -17.78
CA ALA A 42 -3.39 -2.00 -17.47
C ALA A 42 -3.54 -1.71 -15.98
N PHE A 43 -2.59 -1.00 -15.38
CA PHE A 43 -2.64 -0.56 -13.99
C PHE A 43 -1.75 0.68 -13.76
N LEU A 44 -1.96 1.38 -12.65
CA LEU A 44 -1.13 2.54 -12.27
C LEU A 44 -0.06 2.10 -11.27
N LEU A 45 1.12 2.73 -11.30
CA LEU A 45 2.11 2.49 -10.24
C LEU A 45 1.62 3.06 -8.89
N GLU A 46 1.02 4.25 -8.92
CA GLU A 46 0.45 4.92 -7.76
C GLU A 46 -0.97 5.43 -8.04
N ARG A 47 -1.76 5.61 -6.97
CA ARG A 47 -3.10 6.17 -7.10
C ARG A 47 -3.00 7.56 -7.74
N PHE A 48 -3.86 7.82 -8.72
CA PHE A 48 -3.88 9.10 -9.41
C PHE A 48 -4.20 10.25 -8.44
N GLN A 49 -3.43 11.34 -8.53
CA GLN A 49 -3.57 12.52 -7.68
C GLN A 49 -3.66 13.78 -8.54
N GLY A 50 -4.52 14.71 -8.12
CA GLY A 50 -4.63 16.03 -8.72
C GLY A 50 -4.97 17.09 -7.67
N GLU A 51 -4.56 18.31 -7.95
CA GLU A 51 -4.84 19.48 -7.13
C GLU A 51 -5.78 20.42 -7.88
N LEU A 52 -6.83 20.86 -7.20
CA LEU A 52 -7.68 21.92 -7.71
C LEU A 52 -6.89 23.24 -7.75
N LYS A 53 -6.82 23.88 -8.92
CA LYS A 53 -6.13 25.18 -9.06
C LYS A 53 -7.09 26.34 -9.18
N LYS A 54 -8.18 26.19 -9.94
CA LYS A 54 -9.12 27.29 -10.17
C LYS A 54 -10.53 26.77 -10.43
N LEU A 55 -11.51 27.48 -9.87
CA LEU A 55 -12.93 27.37 -10.20
C LEU A 55 -13.34 28.62 -10.98
N ASN A 56 -13.97 28.43 -12.13
CA ASN A 56 -14.56 29.51 -12.91
C ASN A 56 -16.08 29.33 -12.92
N GLU A 57 -16.77 30.11 -12.08
CA GLU A 57 -18.22 30.04 -11.91
C GLU A 57 -18.99 30.49 -13.15
N GLY A 58 -18.43 31.39 -13.97
CA GLY A 58 -19.07 31.87 -15.19
C GLY A 58 -19.13 30.81 -16.28
N ASP A 59 -17.99 30.16 -16.55
CA ASP A 59 -17.88 29.13 -17.58
C ASP A 59 -18.24 27.72 -17.07
N LYS A 60 -18.56 27.58 -15.78
CA LYS A 60 -18.77 26.30 -15.08
C LYS A 60 -17.61 25.32 -15.29
N THR A 61 -16.39 25.83 -15.40
CA THR A 61 -15.18 25.02 -15.60
C THR A 61 -14.35 24.94 -14.34
N THR A 62 -13.71 23.80 -14.15
CA THR A 62 -12.82 23.52 -13.04
C THR A 62 -11.45 23.14 -13.59
N THR A 63 -10.43 23.91 -13.24
CA THR A 63 -9.04 23.65 -13.65
C THR A 63 -8.31 22.91 -12.54
N PHE A 64 -7.77 21.74 -12.86
CA PHE A 64 -6.94 20.97 -11.94
C PHE A 64 -5.58 20.64 -12.56
N GLN A 65 -4.56 20.56 -11.71
CA GLN A 65 -3.22 20.14 -12.06
C GLN A 65 -3.03 18.71 -11.58
N THR A 66 -2.80 17.80 -12.53
CA THR A 66 -2.51 16.39 -12.24
C THR A 66 -1.04 16.28 -11.86
N LYS A 67 -0.70 15.42 -10.89
CA LYS A 67 0.70 15.12 -10.58
C LYS A 67 1.27 14.12 -11.59
N LYS A 68 2.59 14.14 -11.78
CA LYS A 68 3.30 13.10 -12.53
C LYS A 68 2.95 11.72 -11.98
N ASN A 69 2.65 10.78 -12.86
CA ASN A 69 2.36 9.39 -12.52
C ASN A 69 2.82 8.47 -13.66
N TRP A 70 2.59 7.16 -13.53
CA TRP A 70 2.99 6.16 -14.51
C TRP A 70 1.88 5.14 -14.73
N LEU A 71 1.57 4.89 -16.01
CA LEU A 71 0.71 3.83 -16.47
C LEU A 71 1.57 2.63 -16.85
N VAL A 72 1.24 1.45 -16.36
CA VAL A 72 1.75 0.20 -16.91
C VAL A 72 0.71 -0.35 -17.87
N LEU A 73 1.10 -0.59 -19.12
CA LEU A 73 0.27 -1.23 -20.14
C LEU A 73 1.08 -2.38 -20.77
N ASP A 74 0.56 -3.60 -20.65
CA ASP A 74 1.15 -4.85 -21.12
C ASP A 74 2.61 -5.06 -20.67
N GLY A 75 2.90 -4.62 -19.44
CA GLY A 75 4.24 -4.69 -18.84
C GLY A 75 5.20 -3.59 -19.31
N ILE A 76 4.73 -2.58 -20.04
CA ILE A 76 5.54 -1.40 -20.42
C ILE A 76 5.10 -0.21 -19.57
N ILE A 77 6.08 0.49 -18.99
CA ILE A 77 5.84 1.70 -18.19
C ILE A 77 5.79 2.92 -19.12
N TYR A 78 4.69 3.65 -19.08
CA TYR A 78 4.51 4.93 -19.76
C TYR A 78 4.37 6.05 -18.73
N GLU A 79 5.16 7.10 -18.90
CA GLU A 79 5.07 8.29 -18.05
C GLU A 79 3.82 9.11 -18.40
N ILE A 80 3.00 9.36 -17.38
CA ILE A 80 1.94 10.36 -17.42
C ILE A 80 2.56 11.67 -16.92
N LYS A 81 2.81 12.58 -17.86
CA LYS A 81 3.38 13.89 -17.55
C LYS A 81 2.40 14.71 -16.71
N GLU A 82 2.95 15.54 -15.84
CA GLU A 82 2.19 16.54 -15.11
C GLU A 82 1.43 17.45 -16.09
N THR A 83 0.10 17.48 -15.98
CA THR A 83 -0.75 18.15 -16.98
C THR A 83 -1.86 18.95 -16.30
N THR A 84 -2.10 20.17 -16.80
CA THR A 84 -3.25 21.00 -16.42
C THR A 84 -4.44 20.63 -17.29
N LEU A 85 -5.54 20.25 -16.66
CA LEU A 85 -6.77 19.84 -17.32
C LEU A 85 -7.92 20.76 -16.92
N VAL A 86 -8.83 21.00 -17.87
CA VAL A 86 -10.04 21.79 -17.66
C VAL A 86 -11.24 20.85 -17.77
N ALA A 87 -11.88 20.57 -16.63
CA ALA A 87 -13.12 19.80 -16.60
C ALA A 87 -14.34 20.73 -16.71
N TYR A 88 -15.30 20.29 -17.52
CA TYR A 88 -16.62 20.92 -17.68
C TYR A 88 -17.70 20.27 -16.79
N SER A 89 -17.35 19.20 -16.07
CA SER A 89 -18.22 18.48 -15.13
C SER A 89 -17.39 17.79 -14.05
N TRP A 90 -17.89 17.80 -12.82
CA TRP A 90 -17.27 17.13 -11.67
C TRP A 90 -17.49 15.60 -11.69
N ASN A 91 -18.52 15.14 -12.40
CA ASN A 91 -18.86 13.73 -12.51
C ASN A 91 -18.30 13.09 -13.79
N GLY A 92 -17.53 13.84 -14.59
CA GLY A 92 -16.92 13.33 -15.80
C GLY A 92 -15.75 12.40 -15.48
N PRO A 93 -15.71 11.17 -16.02
CA PRO A 93 -14.56 10.29 -15.85
C PRO A 93 -13.33 10.87 -16.55
N LEU A 94 -12.16 10.64 -15.96
CA LEU A 94 -10.87 10.92 -16.57
C LEU A 94 -10.29 9.61 -17.11
N TYR A 95 -9.85 9.62 -18.36
CA TYR A 95 -9.25 8.47 -19.01
C TYR A 95 -7.75 8.71 -19.25
N VAL A 96 -7.01 7.60 -19.29
CA VAL A 96 -5.61 7.55 -19.70
C VAL A 96 -5.44 6.58 -20.87
N GLY A 97 -4.69 6.98 -21.89
CA GLY A 97 -4.36 6.13 -23.03
C GLY A 97 -2.90 6.26 -23.41
N VAL A 98 -2.44 5.39 -24.31
CA VAL A 98 -1.10 5.47 -24.92
C VAL A 98 -1.26 5.75 -26.40
N ARG A 99 -0.58 6.79 -26.88
CA ARG A 99 -0.52 7.11 -28.30
C ARG A 99 0.87 6.79 -28.82
N LYS A 100 0.92 5.96 -29.84
CA LYS A 100 2.13 5.63 -30.59
C LYS A 100 2.24 6.55 -31.81
N SER A 101 3.46 6.99 -32.10
CA SER A 101 3.79 7.75 -33.29
C SER A 101 5.13 7.28 -33.84
N THR A 102 5.21 7.19 -35.16
CA THR A 102 6.44 6.89 -35.89
C THR A 102 6.99 8.18 -36.51
N SER A 103 8.29 8.38 -36.43
CA SER A 103 8.99 9.58 -36.92
C SER A 103 10.34 9.23 -37.55
N ASP A 104 11.05 10.23 -38.05
CA ASP A 104 12.36 10.09 -38.72
C ASP A 104 12.28 9.13 -39.91
N VAL A 105 11.44 9.48 -40.88
CA VAL A 105 11.30 8.71 -42.13
C VAL A 105 12.52 8.95 -43.00
N ARG A 106 13.14 7.86 -43.44
CA ARG A 106 14.31 7.89 -44.34
C ARG A 106 14.08 6.98 -45.52
N THR A 107 14.63 7.36 -46.67
CA THR A 107 14.69 6.51 -47.85
C THR A 107 15.88 5.57 -47.73
N PHE A 108 15.63 4.26 -47.83
CA PHE A 108 16.66 3.22 -47.77
C PHE A 108 17.21 2.93 -49.16
N GLU A 109 18.32 2.18 -49.22
CA GLU A 109 18.98 1.77 -50.47
C GLU A 109 18.08 0.93 -51.40
N ASP A 110 17.00 0.36 -50.87
CA ASP A 110 15.95 -0.34 -51.64
C ASP A 110 14.88 0.61 -52.22
N GLY A 111 15.05 1.92 -52.05
CA GLY A 111 14.12 2.96 -52.48
C GLY A 111 12.87 3.09 -51.61
N GLN A 112 12.74 2.30 -50.54
CA GLN A 112 11.58 2.36 -49.65
C GLN A 112 11.78 3.39 -48.55
N GLU A 113 10.71 4.09 -48.21
CA GLU A 113 10.68 4.98 -47.05
C GLU A 113 10.23 4.19 -45.83
N ARG A 114 11.01 4.24 -44.74
CA ARG A 114 10.62 3.66 -43.45
C ARG A 114 10.91 4.62 -42.31
N ALA A 115 10.03 4.63 -41.32
CA ALA A 115 10.25 5.37 -40.08
C ALA A 115 11.36 4.69 -39.24
N CYS A 116 12.33 5.48 -38.80
CA CYS A 116 13.47 4.99 -38.02
C CYS A 116 13.28 5.14 -36.51
N ARG A 117 12.18 5.77 -36.07
CA ARG A 117 11.91 6.03 -34.65
C ARG A 117 10.45 5.79 -34.30
N GLU A 118 10.18 4.95 -33.32
CA GLU A 118 8.87 4.81 -32.67
C GLU A 118 8.90 5.53 -31.31
N THR A 119 7.86 6.30 -31.01
CA THR A 119 7.64 6.94 -29.72
C THR A 119 6.25 6.59 -29.22
N ALA A 120 6.14 6.34 -27.93
CA ALA A 120 4.87 6.04 -27.28
C ALA A 120 4.74 6.90 -26.03
N GLU A 121 3.66 7.68 -25.95
CA GLU A 121 3.42 8.61 -24.85
C GLU A 121 2.04 8.37 -24.24
N ALA A 122 1.97 8.36 -22.91
CA ALA A 122 0.69 8.37 -22.22
C ALA A 122 0.06 9.76 -22.27
N PHE A 123 -1.26 9.83 -22.41
CA PHE A 123 -2.03 11.06 -22.42
C PHE A 123 -3.31 10.91 -21.59
N LEU A 124 -3.80 12.04 -21.09
CA LEU A 124 -5.05 12.13 -20.34
C LEU A 124 -6.13 12.76 -21.20
N THR A 125 -7.37 12.28 -21.09
CA THR A 125 -8.52 12.79 -21.83
C THR A 125 -9.82 12.59 -21.05
N PHE A 126 -10.81 13.46 -21.27
CA PHE A 126 -12.17 13.26 -20.76
C PHE A 126 -13.07 12.49 -21.74
N GLU A 127 -12.59 12.27 -22.97
CA GLU A 127 -13.33 11.55 -24.00
C GLU A 127 -13.02 10.06 -23.93
N LYS A 128 -14.07 9.24 -23.95
CA LYS A 128 -13.92 7.80 -24.05
C LYS A 128 -13.67 7.42 -25.51
N THR A 129 -12.45 6.97 -25.81
CA THR A 129 -12.07 6.42 -27.11
C THR A 129 -11.63 4.95 -26.98
N GLU A 130 -11.31 4.30 -28.08
CA GLU A 130 -10.72 2.96 -28.03
C GLU A 130 -9.28 3.03 -27.48
N GLY A 131 -8.90 2.06 -26.63
CA GLY A 131 -7.55 2.00 -26.05
C GLY A 131 -7.28 2.98 -24.91
N VAL A 132 -8.31 3.62 -24.34
CA VAL A 132 -8.20 4.42 -23.12
C VAL A 132 -8.89 3.73 -21.94
N PHE A 133 -8.32 3.92 -20.76
CA PHE A 133 -8.74 3.29 -19.51
C PHE A 133 -9.22 4.34 -18.52
N ASN A 134 -10.30 4.07 -17.79
CA ASN A 134 -10.78 4.99 -16.76
C ASN A 134 -9.79 5.00 -15.59
N VAL A 135 -9.21 6.16 -15.30
CA VAL A 135 -8.17 6.35 -14.28
C VAL A 135 -8.66 5.93 -12.89
N SER A 136 -9.94 6.15 -12.59
CA SER A 136 -10.54 5.79 -11.29
C SER A 136 -10.79 4.29 -11.13
N GLU A 137 -10.89 3.55 -12.23
CA GLU A 137 -11.12 2.10 -12.23
C GLU A 137 -9.82 1.30 -12.26
N LEU A 138 -8.70 1.94 -12.64
CA LEU A 138 -7.39 1.30 -12.65
C LEU A 138 -6.92 1.02 -11.22
N LYS A 139 -6.59 -0.25 -10.98
CA LYS A 139 -5.91 -0.67 -9.76
C LYS A 139 -4.49 -0.09 -9.72
N THR A 140 -3.98 0.12 -8.52
CA THR A 140 -2.56 0.40 -8.34
C THR A 140 -1.75 -0.89 -8.27
N LEU A 141 -0.43 -0.82 -8.49
CA LEU A 141 0.47 -1.95 -8.26
C LEU A 141 0.29 -2.52 -6.85
N PHE A 142 0.15 -1.64 -5.84
CA PHE A 142 -0.10 -2.06 -4.47
C PHE A 142 -1.42 -2.81 -4.31
N ASP A 143 -2.51 -2.30 -4.92
CA ASP A 143 -3.82 -2.97 -4.91
C ASP A 143 -3.77 -4.37 -5.54
N LEU A 144 -2.87 -4.59 -6.51
CA LEU A 144 -2.69 -5.88 -7.19
C LEU A 144 -1.85 -6.87 -6.38
N ILE A 145 -0.78 -6.43 -5.70
CA ILE A 145 0.08 -7.31 -4.90
C ILE A 145 -0.46 -7.57 -3.49
N ALA A 146 -1.25 -6.65 -2.92
CA ALA A 146 -1.72 -6.74 -1.54
C ALA A 146 -2.45 -8.05 -1.22
N PRO A 147 -3.37 -8.57 -2.05
CA PRO A 147 -4.02 -9.85 -1.80
C PRO A 147 -3.02 -11.01 -1.70
N SER A 148 -1.99 -11.03 -2.54
CA SER A 148 -0.96 -12.08 -2.54
C SER A 148 -0.05 -12.02 -1.31
N ILE A 149 0.15 -10.82 -0.75
CA ILE A 149 0.88 -10.62 0.50
C ILE A 149 0.02 -11.12 1.69
N VAL A 150 -1.26 -10.77 1.70
CA VAL A 150 -2.21 -11.14 2.77
C VAL A 150 -2.54 -12.64 2.76
N VAL A 151 -2.61 -13.28 1.59
CA VAL A 151 -2.86 -14.73 1.48
C VAL A 151 -1.63 -15.57 1.89
N LYS A 152 -0.41 -15.02 1.77
CA LYS A 152 0.81 -15.68 2.26
C LYS A 152 1.05 -15.53 3.77
N SER A 153 0.37 -14.59 4.43
CA SER A 153 0.17 -14.69 5.88
C SER A 153 -0.87 -15.75 6.16
N SER A 154 -0.45 -17.02 6.07
CA SER A 154 -1.27 -18.12 6.58
C SER A 154 -1.62 -17.83 8.04
N GLU A 155 -2.92 -17.69 8.31
CA GLU A 155 -3.48 -17.63 9.67
C GLU A 155 -3.19 -18.94 10.46
N THR A 156 -2.64 -19.96 9.79
CA THR A 156 -2.35 -21.31 10.31
C THR A 156 -1.13 -21.43 11.23
N GLU A 157 -0.38 -20.35 11.50
CA GLU A 157 0.78 -20.39 12.41
C GLU A 157 0.51 -19.74 13.78
N TYR A 158 -0.65 -19.11 13.97
CA TYR A 158 -0.99 -18.52 15.25
C TYR A 158 -1.44 -19.60 16.23
N LYS A 159 -0.71 -19.72 17.34
CA LYS A 159 -1.05 -20.62 18.45
C LYS A 159 -1.77 -19.81 19.52
N ASP A 160 -2.85 -20.35 20.06
CA ASP A 160 -3.57 -19.71 21.16
C ASP A 160 -2.70 -19.69 22.42
N ILE A 161 -2.69 -18.54 23.12
CA ILE A 161 -2.05 -18.42 24.42
C ILE A 161 -3.11 -18.58 25.51
N PRO A 162 -2.93 -19.47 26.50
CA PRO A 162 -3.89 -19.71 27.57
C PRO A 162 -3.80 -18.62 28.67
N TRP A 163 -3.93 -17.34 28.28
CA TRP A 163 -3.99 -16.24 29.24
C TRP A 163 -5.38 -16.13 29.87
N VAL A 164 -5.41 -15.76 31.16
CA VAL A 164 -6.66 -15.58 31.90
C VAL A 164 -7.16 -14.15 31.64
N LEU A 165 -8.19 -14.01 30.83
CA LEU A 165 -8.85 -12.72 30.60
C LEU A 165 -9.58 -12.25 31.87
N LYS A 166 -9.53 -10.93 32.11
CA LYS A 166 -10.12 -10.26 33.28
C LYS A 166 -11.16 -9.23 32.85
N ASN A 167 -11.87 -8.62 33.78
CA ASN A 167 -12.84 -7.54 33.52
C ASN A 167 -13.90 -7.88 32.45
N GLY A 168 -14.27 -9.16 32.34
CA GLY A 168 -15.26 -9.65 31.36
C GLY A 168 -14.78 -9.63 29.91
N TYR A 169 -13.48 -9.46 29.65
CA TYR A 169 -12.91 -9.62 28.33
C TYR A 169 -13.03 -11.06 27.84
N SER A 170 -13.37 -11.21 26.57
CA SER A 170 -13.47 -12.45 25.83
C SER A 170 -12.96 -12.24 24.43
N GLY A 171 -12.38 -13.27 23.81
CA GLY A 171 -11.77 -13.20 22.49
C GLY A 171 -10.56 -14.10 22.40
N GLN A 172 -9.66 -13.78 21.47
CA GLN A 172 -8.50 -14.59 21.16
C GLN A 172 -7.22 -13.80 21.41
N ILE A 173 -6.27 -14.48 22.05
CA ILE A 173 -4.89 -14.01 22.15
C ILE A 173 -4.02 -15.11 21.58
N GLN A 174 -3.27 -14.76 20.54
CA GLN A 174 -2.53 -15.74 19.75
C GLN A 174 -1.11 -15.25 19.53
N PHE A 175 -0.14 -16.15 19.50
CA PHE A 175 1.24 -15.82 19.19
C PHE A 175 1.76 -16.55 17.97
N LYS A 176 2.78 -15.96 17.38
CA LYS A 176 3.49 -16.47 16.22
C LYS A 176 4.97 -16.16 16.36
N GLU A 177 5.77 -17.21 16.46
CA GLU A 177 7.23 -17.11 16.50
C GLU A 177 7.78 -16.98 15.07
N ARG A 178 8.69 -16.03 14.88
CA ARG A 178 9.57 -15.89 13.72
C ARG A 178 11.02 -16.01 14.17
N SER A 179 11.93 -16.18 13.22
CA SER A 179 13.37 -16.36 13.47
C SER A 179 14.06 -15.19 14.18
N ASP A 180 13.43 -14.03 14.20
CA ASP A 180 14.00 -12.74 14.63
C ASP A 180 13.07 -11.94 15.56
N TYR A 181 11.80 -12.33 15.67
CA TYR A 181 10.83 -11.71 16.57
C TYR A 181 9.64 -12.62 16.84
N THR A 182 8.91 -12.35 17.92
CA THR A 182 7.61 -12.95 18.23
C THR A 182 6.51 -11.92 18.06
N ILE A 183 5.45 -12.27 17.34
CA ILE A 183 4.23 -11.47 17.25
C ILE A 183 3.18 -12.05 18.21
N ILE A 184 2.56 -11.20 19.03
CA ILE A 184 1.36 -11.56 19.80
C ILE A 184 0.20 -10.70 19.30
N LYS A 185 -0.83 -11.35 18.75
CA LYS A 185 -2.10 -10.72 18.35
C LYS A 185 -3.07 -10.80 19.52
N VAL A 186 -3.66 -9.66 19.87
CA VAL A 186 -4.71 -9.57 20.90
C VAL A 186 -5.97 -9.00 20.26
N ASP A 187 -7.02 -9.83 20.18
CA ASP A 187 -8.35 -9.42 19.73
C ASP A 187 -9.37 -9.82 20.80
N VAL A 188 -9.71 -8.87 21.68
CA VAL A 188 -10.58 -9.11 22.83
C VAL A 188 -11.56 -7.95 23.03
N ARG A 189 -12.75 -8.30 23.51
CA ARG A 189 -13.82 -7.34 23.85
C ARG A 189 -14.45 -7.70 25.18
N SER A 190 -14.81 -6.68 25.95
CA SER A 190 -15.56 -6.87 27.20
C SER A 190 -17.03 -6.52 27.02
N LYS A 191 -17.87 -7.15 27.84
CA LYS A 191 -19.30 -6.80 27.99
C LYS A 191 -19.59 -6.11 29.32
N LYS A 192 -18.59 -5.84 30.16
CA LYS A 192 -18.79 -5.20 31.46
C LYS A 192 -18.80 -3.68 31.37
N SER A 193 -19.71 -3.07 32.11
CA SER A 193 -19.80 -1.61 32.28
C SER A 193 -18.79 -1.06 33.30
N GLU A 194 -18.18 -1.90 34.13
CA GLU A 194 -17.32 -1.48 35.23
C GLU A 194 -16.06 -2.36 35.37
N TRP A 195 -14.97 -1.75 35.84
CA TRP A 195 -13.69 -2.41 36.14
C TRP A 195 -13.76 -3.14 37.49
N THR A 196 -13.81 -4.47 37.49
CA THR A 196 -13.89 -5.32 38.70
C THR A 196 -12.54 -5.88 39.17
N ASP A 197 -11.63 -6.15 38.26
CA ASP A 197 -10.32 -6.77 38.52
C ASP A 197 -9.18 -5.73 38.62
N GLY A 198 -9.55 -4.45 38.75
CA GLY A 198 -8.67 -3.29 38.71
C GLY A 198 -8.79 -2.50 37.39
N PRO A 199 -8.64 -1.16 37.43
CA PRO A 199 -8.72 -0.33 36.24
C PRO A 199 -7.71 -0.73 35.17
N GLY A 200 -8.18 -0.89 33.93
CA GLY A 200 -7.36 -1.20 32.77
C GLY A 200 -6.83 -2.63 32.69
N VAL A 201 -7.10 -3.53 33.66
CA VAL A 201 -6.57 -4.91 33.61
C VAL A 201 -7.30 -5.73 32.54
N ILE A 202 -6.56 -6.29 31.58
CA ILE A 202 -7.16 -7.04 30.46
C ILE A 202 -6.94 -8.55 30.64
N PHE A 203 -5.72 -8.94 30.98
CA PHE A 203 -5.36 -10.34 31.15
C PHE A 203 -4.26 -10.49 32.20
N GLU A 204 -4.22 -11.67 32.81
CA GLU A 204 -3.14 -12.11 33.68
C GLU A 204 -2.68 -13.49 33.22
N HIS A 205 -1.37 -13.73 33.28
CA HIS A 205 -0.81 -15.05 33.13
C HIS A 205 0.19 -15.34 34.25
N PRO A 206 0.24 -16.57 34.75
CA PRO A 206 1.25 -16.96 35.71
C PRO A 206 2.62 -16.89 35.03
N THR A 207 3.58 -16.24 35.69
CA THR A 207 4.98 -16.23 35.24
C THR A 207 5.85 -16.68 36.40
N THR A 208 6.77 -17.60 36.10
CA THR A 208 7.85 -18.04 37.00
C THR A 208 9.17 -17.33 36.72
N ARG A 209 9.20 -16.33 35.81
CA ARG A 209 10.42 -15.67 35.34
C ARG A 209 10.65 -14.33 36.08
N ALA A 210 11.93 -13.95 36.20
CA ALA A 210 12.36 -12.67 36.75
C ALA A 210 11.77 -11.49 35.96
N SER A 211 11.69 -10.31 36.61
CA SER A 211 11.10 -9.08 36.07
C SER A 211 11.67 -8.73 34.69
N VAL A 212 10.89 -8.98 33.63
CA VAL A 212 11.19 -8.53 32.27
C VAL A 212 10.85 -7.04 32.16
N LEU A 213 11.58 -6.29 31.33
CA LEU A 213 11.22 -4.92 30.98
C LEU A 213 9.78 -4.89 30.42
N PRO A 214 8.99 -3.85 30.74
CA PRO A 214 7.61 -3.77 30.28
C PRO A 214 7.54 -3.75 28.75
N ILE A 215 6.73 -4.64 28.19
CA ILE A 215 6.47 -4.69 26.75
C ILE A 215 5.20 -3.89 26.49
N VAL A 216 5.22 -3.03 25.47
CA VAL A 216 4.10 -2.14 25.16
C VAL A 216 3.57 -2.46 23.76
N SER A 217 2.24 -2.52 23.60
CA SER A 217 1.61 -2.73 22.29
C SER A 217 1.67 -1.47 21.41
N GLY A 218 1.29 -1.64 20.14
CA GLY A 218 0.87 -0.50 19.31
C GLY A 218 -0.27 0.29 19.98
N ALA A 219 -0.37 1.58 19.62
CA ALA A 219 -1.40 2.48 20.12
C ALA A 219 -2.81 2.03 19.67
N ILE A 220 -3.80 2.15 20.56
CA ILE A 220 -5.20 1.79 20.34
C ILE A 220 -6.05 2.99 20.76
N VAL A 221 -7.10 3.29 20.01
CA VAL A 221 -8.10 4.29 20.42
C VAL A 221 -9.24 3.57 21.12
N VAL A 222 -9.57 3.99 22.34
CA VAL A 222 -10.70 3.46 23.13
C VAL A 222 -11.67 4.58 23.49
N GLY A 223 -12.92 4.21 23.81
CA GLY A 223 -14.05 5.12 23.96
C GLY A 223 -14.84 5.21 22.67
N VAL A 224 -16.03 4.60 22.61
CA VAL A 224 -16.93 4.70 21.44
C VAL A 224 -18.08 5.63 21.79
N SER A 225 -18.06 6.82 21.18
CA SER A 225 -19.09 7.87 21.03
C SER A 225 -20.41 7.80 21.82
N SER A 226 -20.59 8.73 22.77
CA SER A 226 -21.51 9.88 22.65
C SER A 226 -21.46 10.69 23.96
N ASP A 227 -21.23 11.99 23.85
CA ASP A 227 -21.46 13.04 24.86
C ASP A 227 -20.39 13.43 25.90
N ASN A 228 -19.20 12.81 26.04
CA ASN A 228 -18.25 13.29 27.08
C ASN A 228 -16.73 13.05 26.87
N GLY A 229 -16.19 13.23 25.66
CA GLY A 229 -14.74 13.46 25.49
C GLY A 229 -13.77 12.40 26.05
N GLN A 230 -14.21 11.14 26.19
CA GLN A 230 -13.39 10.04 26.74
C GLN A 230 -12.68 9.20 25.67
N GLU A 231 -12.59 9.70 24.44
CA GLU A 231 -11.73 9.08 23.43
C GLU A 231 -10.27 9.26 23.86
N GLN A 232 -9.57 8.14 24.00
CA GLN A 232 -8.20 8.16 24.50
C GLN A 232 -7.33 7.18 23.75
N VAL A 233 -6.13 7.63 23.42
CA VAL A 233 -5.06 6.76 22.93
C VAL A 233 -4.47 6.02 24.12
N VAL A 234 -4.55 4.70 24.07
CA VAL A 234 -4.06 3.77 25.08
C VAL A 234 -3.09 2.78 24.44
N HIS A 235 -2.22 2.22 25.27
CA HIS A 235 -1.39 1.07 24.95
C HIS A 235 -1.66 -0.04 25.97
N ILE A 236 -1.39 -1.28 25.60
CA ILE A 236 -1.32 -2.36 26.57
C ILE A 236 0.13 -2.48 27.04
N GLN A 237 0.36 -2.27 28.32
CA GLN A 237 1.62 -2.56 28.97
C GLN A 237 1.54 -3.93 29.65
N VAL A 238 2.49 -4.81 29.32
CA VAL A 238 2.66 -6.10 29.99
C VAL A 238 3.82 -5.99 30.96
N LEU A 239 3.53 -6.13 32.25
CA LEU A 239 4.54 -6.14 33.32
C LEU A 239 4.21 -7.24 34.33
N SER A 240 5.21 -8.05 34.66
CA SER A 240 5.09 -9.14 35.66
C SER A 240 3.89 -10.08 35.42
N GLY A 241 3.62 -10.40 34.16
CA GLY A 241 2.52 -11.29 33.76
C GLY A 241 1.13 -10.65 33.71
N LYS A 242 1.04 -9.33 33.90
CA LYS A 242 -0.24 -8.61 33.84
C LYS A 242 -0.24 -7.65 32.65
N GLY A 243 -1.24 -7.78 31.78
CA GLY A 243 -1.52 -6.84 30.70
C GLY A 243 -2.51 -5.77 31.16
N LYS A 244 -2.10 -4.51 31.15
CA LYS A 244 -2.93 -3.37 31.54
C LYS A 244 -2.99 -2.28 30.46
N LEU A 245 -4.15 -1.67 30.28
CA LEU A 245 -4.29 -0.42 29.54
C LEU A 245 -3.60 0.71 30.30
N VAL A 246 -2.73 1.41 29.59
CA VAL A 246 -2.09 2.65 30.03
C VAL A 246 -2.36 3.65 28.93
N GLY A 247 -2.92 4.81 29.26
CA GLY A 247 -3.14 5.84 28.26
C GLY A 247 -2.84 7.24 28.75
N SER A 248 -2.97 8.18 27.83
CA SER A 248 -2.57 9.57 27.98
C SER A 248 -3.22 10.33 29.16
N LEU A 249 -4.45 9.97 29.57
CA LEU A 249 -5.17 10.61 30.68
C LEU A 249 -5.11 9.79 31.98
N GLY A 250 -4.27 8.75 32.03
CA GLY A 250 -4.12 7.85 33.18
C GLY A 250 -5.19 6.76 33.28
N THR A 251 -4.98 5.79 34.18
CA THR A 251 -5.84 4.60 34.33
C THR A 251 -7.18 4.87 35.01
N SER A 252 -7.29 5.97 35.76
CA SER A 252 -8.53 6.41 36.42
C SER A 252 -9.55 7.02 35.47
N SER A 253 -9.09 7.47 34.30
CA SER A 253 -9.90 8.14 33.28
C SER A 253 -10.32 7.19 32.14
N LEU A 254 -10.01 5.89 32.28
CA LEU A 254 -10.33 4.89 31.27
C LEU A 254 -11.86 4.74 31.14
N PRO A 255 -12.40 4.67 29.91
CA PRO A 255 -13.79 4.30 29.68
C PRO A 255 -14.12 2.94 30.31
N SER A 256 -15.41 2.61 30.36
CA SER A 256 -15.84 1.27 30.77
C SER A 256 -15.15 0.17 29.93
N PRO A 257 -14.93 -1.04 30.48
CA PRO A 257 -14.34 -2.14 29.72
C PRO A 257 -15.07 -2.41 28.39
N ALA A 258 -16.40 -2.29 28.37
CA ALA A 258 -17.23 -2.45 27.17
C ALA A 258 -16.88 -1.43 26.06
N ASN A 259 -16.44 -0.22 26.44
CA ASN A 259 -16.03 0.83 25.52
C ASN A 259 -14.54 0.77 25.17
N CYS A 260 -13.84 -0.27 25.60
CA CYS A 260 -12.42 -0.49 25.32
C CYS A 260 -12.21 -1.79 24.53
N PRO A 261 -12.71 -1.89 23.27
CA PRO A 261 -12.39 -3.02 22.41
C PRO A 261 -10.89 -2.98 22.04
N ILE A 262 -10.25 -4.14 22.03
CA ILE A 262 -8.82 -4.26 21.80
C ILE A 262 -8.59 -5.09 20.55
N ASN A 263 -7.91 -4.49 19.58
CA ASN A 263 -7.34 -5.20 18.44
C ASN A 263 -5.95 -4.61 18.19
N THR A 264 -4.91 -5.32 18.63
CA THR A 264 -3.53 -4.84 18.53
C THR A 264 -2.53 -5.99 18.41
N TYR A 265 -1.29 -5.61 18.13
CA TYR A 265 -0.16 -6.52 18.06
C TYR A 265 0.95 -6.08 19.03
N PHE A 266 1.62 -7.07 19.63
CA PHE A 266 2.94 -6.90 20.21
C PHE A 266 3.96 -7.48 19.24
N ILE A 267 5.07 -6.77 19.06
CA ILE A 267 6.24 -7.25 18.33
C ILE A 267 7.38 -7.27 19.33
N ILE A 268 7.84 -8.48 19.68
CA ILE A 268 8.89 -8.71 20.66
C ILE A 268 10.11 -9.20 19.89
N PRO A 269 11.16 -8.38 19.70
CA PRO A 269 12.41 -8.87 19.12
C PRO A 269 13.05 -9.91 20.05
N GLU A 270 13.69 -10.94 19.48
CA GLU A 270 14.51 -11.90 20.25
C GLU A 270 15.81 -11.27 20.78
#